data_AF-A0A5A8CSB2-F1
#
_entry.id   AF-A0A5A8CSB2-F1
#
_cell.length_a   1.000
_cell.length_b   1.000
_cell.length_c   1.000
_cell.angle_alpha   90.00
_cell.angle_beta   90.00
_cell.angle_gamma   90.00
#
_symmetry.space_group_name_H-M   'P 1'
#
loop_
_entity.id
_entity.type
_entity.pdbx_description
1 polymer ?
#
loop_
_entity_poly.entity_id
_entity_poly.type
_entity_poly.pdbx_seq_one_letter_code
_entity_poly.pdbx_strand_id
1 'polypeptide(L)'
;MIIPVRCFTCGKVIGNKYEKYMRMLDDDEETGEPASRAMDELGLKRYCCRRMILTHVDLIDQLLQYNTFARKPAGAAAGPGGLA
;
A
#
# COMPACT_ATOMS: atom_id res chain seq x y z
N MET A 1 4.24 3.09 -4.18
CA MET A 1 4.67 1.81 -4.77
C MET A 1 4.48 0.78 -3.68
N ILE A 2 4.11 -0.45 -4.01
CA ILE A 2 3.69 -1.46 -3.03
C ILE A 2 4.74 -1.67 -1.93
N ILE A 3 4.27 -1.96 -0.70
CA ILE A 3 5.13 -2.20 0.47
C ILE A 3 6.15 -3.33 0.23
N PRO A 4 7.41 -3.18 0.67
CA PRO A 4 8.38 -4.26 0.55
C PRO A 4 7.91 -5.53 1.26
N VAL A 5 8.04 -6.67 0.57
CA VAL A 5 7.68 -8.00 1.10
C VAL A 5 8.44 -8.30 2.40
N ARG A 6 9.71 -7.90 2.48
CA ARG A 6 10.60 -8.08 3.64
C ARG A 6 11.27 -6.76 4.05
N CYS A 7 11.61 -6.63 5.33
CA CYS A 7 12.43 -5.52 5.81
C CYS A 7 13.83 -5.52 5.19
N PHE A 8 14.28 -4.37 4.70
CA PHE A 8 15.62 -4.19 4.13
C PHE A 8 16.76 -4.43 5.12
N THR A 9 16.53 -4.27 6.42
CA THR A 9 17.56 -4.49 7.46
C THR A 9 17.44 -5.87 8.10
N CYS A 10 16.24 -6.23 8.59
CA CYS A 10 16.04 -7.41 9.43
C CYS A 10 15.62 -8.66 8.63
N GLY A 11 15.28 -8.54 7.35
CA GLY A 11 14.79 -9.65 6.51
C GLY A 11 13.43 -10.25 6.92
N LYS A 12 12.81 -9.75 8.00
CA LYS A 12 11.49 -10.17 8.49
C LYS A 12 10.43 -9.89 7.42
N VAL A 13 9.47 -10.80 7.26
CA VAL A 13 8.30 -10.60 6.39
C VAL A 13 7.40 -9.51 6.97
N ILE A 14 7.07 -8.51 6.14
CA ILE A 14 6.28 -7.32 6.52
C ILE A 14 5.08 -7.12 5.58
N GLY A 15 5.18 -7.50 4.30
CA GLY A 15 4.15 -7.19 3.31
C GLY A 15 2.73 -7.65 3.69
N ASN A 16 2.61 -8.78 4.40
CA ASN A 16 1.32 -9.31 4.85
C ASN A 16 0.67 -8.56 6.02
N LYS A 17 1.33 -7.52 6.57
CA LYS A 17 0.87 -6.79 7.76
C LYS A 17 0.34 -5.40 7.46
N TYR A 18 0.63 -4.87 6.27
CA TYR A 18 0.34 -3.49 5.90
C TYR A 18 -1.16 -3.20 5.83
N GLU A 19 -1.95 -4.07 5.20
CA GLU A 19 -3.40 -3.91 5.13
C GLU A 19 -4.05 -3.94 6.52
N LYS A 20 -3.56 -4.81 7.41
CA LYS A 20 -4.05 -4.87 8.80
C LYS A 20 -3.71 -3.58 9.55
N TYR A 21 -2.52 -3.01 9.33
CA TYR A 21 -2.13 -1.73 9.90
C TYR A 21 -3.04 -0.59 9.43
N MET A 22 -3.36 -0.53 8.13
CA MET A 22 -4.26 0.50 7.61
C MET A 22 -5.67 0.38 8.17
N ARG A 23 -6.24 -0.83 8.22
CA ARG A 23 -7.55 -1.06 8.86
C ARG A 23 -7.58 -0.62 10.32
N MET A 24 -6.52 -0.95 11.08
CA MET A 24 -6.39 -0.50 12.48
C MET A 24 -6.39 1.02 12.55
N LEU A 25 -5.62 1.72 11.70
CA LEU A 25 -5.62 3.18 11.69
C LEU A 25 -6.97 3.79 11.30
N ASP A 26 -7.67 3.21 10.32
CA ASP A 26 -8.97 3.68 9.87
C ASP A 26 -10.03 3.51 10.98
N ASP A 27 -9.99 2.38 11.71
CA ASP A 27 -10.86 2.12 12.86
C ASP A 27 -10.50 3.01 14.07
N ASP A 28 -9.22 3.31 14.27
CA ASP A 28 -8.69 4.04 15.43
C ASP A 28 -8.76 5.57 15.29
N GLU A 29 -9.08 6.10 14.10
CA GLU A 29 -9.21 7.54 13.85
C GLU A 29 -10.33 8.19 14.68
N GLU A 30 -11.34 7.39 15.09
CA GLU A 30 -12.43 7.83 15.98
C GLU A 30 -12.06 7.80 17.48
N THR A 31 -11.09 6.97 17.88
CA THR A 31 -10.71 6.77 19.30
C THR A 31 -9.41 7.49 19.68
N GLY A 32 -8.61 7.91 18.70
CA GLY A 32 -7.37 8.65 18.93
C GLY A 32 -6.23 7.78 19.50
N GLU A 33 -6.24 6.47 19.25
CA GLU A 33 -5.16 5.60 19.70
C GLU A 33 -3.85 5.88 18.92
N PRO A 34 -2.68 5.80 19.58
CA PRO A 34 -1.42 6.10 18.94
C PRO A 34 -1.01 4.98 17.97
N ALA A 35 -0.55 5.36 16.78
CA ALA A 35 0.00 4.45 15.76
C ALA A 35 1.10 3.47 16.28
N SER A 36 1.72 3.78 17.42
CA SER A 36 2.66 2.87 18.10
C SER A 36 1.99 1.56 18.55
N ARG A 37 0.76 1.64 19.05
CA ARG A 37 0.01 0.51 19.63
C ARG A 37 -0.38 -0.48 18.54
N ALA A 38 -0.88 -0.01 17.40
CA ALA A 38 -1.13 -0.84 16.22
C ALA A 38 0.14 -1.60 15.77
N MET A 39 1.31 -0.96 15.82
CA MET A 39 2.58 -1.63 15.48
C MET A 39 3.03 -2.69 16.49
N ASP A 40 2.72 -2.47 17.77
CA ASP A 40 2.96 -3.45 18.83
C ASP A 40 2.07 -4.68 18.64
N GLU A 41 0.79 -4.46 18.31
CA GLU A 41 -0.17 -5.53 18.06
C GLU A 41 0.16 -6.34 16.80
N LEU A 42 0.73 -5.70 15.78
CA LEU A 42 1.31 -6.36 14.60
C LEU A 42 2.60 -7.14 14.90
N GLY A 43 3.12 -7.07 16.12
CA GLY A 43 4.32 -7.78 16.56
C GLY A 43 5.61 -7.23 15.92
N LEU A 44 5.65 -5.94 15.58
CA LEU A 44 6.81 -5.28 14.99
C LEU A 44 7.71 -4.66 16.07
N LYS A 45 8.38 -5.49 16.89
CA LYS A 45 9.20 -5.00 18.02
C LYS A 45 10.40 -4.12 17.61
N ARG A 46 11.13 -4.51 16.55
CA ARG A 46 12.37 -3.84 16.11
C ARG A 46 12.07 -2.58 15.28
N TYR A 47 12.76 -1.47 15.59
CA TYR A 47 12.61 -0.19 14.90
C TYR A 47 12.83 -0.29 13.38
N CYS A 48 13.78 -1.12 12.95
CA CYS A 48 14.10 -1.31 11.53
C CYS A 48 12.94 -1.93 10.74
N CYS A 49 12.16 -2.79 11.38
CA CYS A 49 10.97 -3.37 10.77
C CYS A 49 9.77 -2.39 10.88
N ARG A 50 9.69 -1.52 11.91
CA ARG A 50 8.64 -0.47 12.04
C ARG A 50 8.74 0.63 10.98
N ARG A 51 9.95 1.13 10.69
CA ARG A 51 10.15 2.18 9.68
C ARG A 51 9.61 1.80 8.30
N MET A 52 9.61 0.50 7.98
CA MET A 52 9.09 0.01 6.69
C MET A 52 7.58 0.18 6.55
N ILE A 53 6.83 0.21 7.66
CA ILE A 53 5.38 0.46 7.65
C ILE A 53 5.10 1.95 7.87
N LEU A 54 5.74 2.58 8.87
CA LEU A 54 5.52 3.99 9.24
C LEU A 54 5.68 4.96 8.07
N THR A 55 6.72 4.78 7.26
CA THR A 55 7.07 5.73 6.20
C THR A 55 6.70 5.21 4.81
N HIS A 56 5.85 4.17 4.74
CA HIS A 56 5.41 3.62 3.47
C HIS A 56 4.38 4.54 2.82
N VAL A 57 4.56 4.85 1.54
CA VAL A 57 3.59 5.63 0.76
C VAL A 57 3.19 4.82 -0.46
N ASP A 58 1.90 4.44 -0.52
CA ASP A 58 1.41 3.63 -1.62
C ASP A 58 0.98 4.44 -2.84
N LEU A 59 1.97 4.80 -3.66
CA LEU A 59 1.74 5.44 -4.97
C LEU A 59 1.19 4.50 -6.06
N ILE A 60 0.93 3.20 -5.80
CA ILE A 60 0.52 2.28 -6.88
C ILE A 60 -0.82 2.67 -7.49
N ASP A 61 -1.78 3.10 -6.67
CA ASP A 61 -3.14 3.45 -7.11
C ASP A 61 -3.16 4.65 -8.05
N GLN A 62 -2.21 5.56 -7.87
CA GLN A 62 -2.03 6.71 -8.76
C GLN A 62 -1.37 6.30 -10.08
N LEU A 63 -0.41 5.35 -10.04
CA LEU A 63 0.29 4.88 -11.23
C LEU A 63 -0.57 3.97 -12.11
N LEU A 64 -1.47 3.17 -11.52
CA LEU A 64 -2.39 2.29 -12.24
C LEU A 64 -3.35 3.02 -13.19
N GLN A 65 -3.54 4.33 -12.99
CA GLN A 65 -4.36 5.18 -13.86
C GLN A 65 -3.70 5.44 -15.23
N TYR A 66 -2.39 5.20 -15.36
CA TYR A 66 -1.65 5.42 -16.60
C TYR A 66 -1.45 4.11 -17.36
N ASN A 67 -2.06 3.99 -18.55
CA ASN A 67 -1.86 2.86 -19.44
C ASN A 67 -0.86 3.22 -20.56
N THR A 68 0.31 2.58 -20.57
CA THR A 68 1.33 2.78 -21.62
C THR A 68 0.93 2.21 -22.98
N PHE A 69 0.00 1.25 -23.01
CA PHE A 69 -0.55 0.65 -24.23
C PHE A 69 -1.79 1.38 -24.76
N ALA A 70 -2.29 2.39 -24.05
CA ALA A 70 -3.26 3.32 -24.59
C ALA A 70 -2.58 4.24 -25.62
N ARG A 71 -2.23 3.66 -26.78
CA ARG A 71 -1.95 4.42 -27.99
C ARG A 71 -3.18 5.29 -28.22
N LYS A 72 -3.03 6.60 -28.03
CA LYS A 72 -4.01 7.59 -28.47
C LYS A 72 -4.28 7.30 -29.95
N PRO A 73 -5.49 6.89 -30.38
CA PRO A 73 -5.76 6.84 -31.80
C PRO A 73 -5.70 8.29 -32.28
N ALA A 74 -4.76 8.58 -33.17
CA ALA A 74 -4.84 9.79 -33.97
C ALA A 74 -6.09 9.65 -34.86
N GLY A 75 -7.25 10.03 -34.31
CA GLY A 75 -8.54 10.01 -35.01
C GLY A 75 -9.19 8.63 -35.13
N ALA A 76 -9.72 8.08 -34.05
CA ALA A 76 -10.79 7.09 -34.17
C ALA A 76 -11.67 7.13 -32.91
N ALA A 77 -12.89 7.64 -33.07
CA ALA A 77 -13.96 7.41 -32.14
C ALA A 77 -14.29 5.91 -32.12
N ALA A 78 -14.30 5.29 -30.94
CA ALA A 78 -15.10 4.10 -30.62
C ALA A 78 -14.91 3.73 -29.14
N GLY A 79 -15.93 3.95 -28.31
CA GLY A 79 -16.38 2.85 -27.45
C GLY A 79 -17.40 2.00 -28.24
N PRO A 80 -18.00 0.96 -27.67
CA PRO A 80 -17.72 0.23 -26.43
C PRO A 80 -17.44 -1.27 -26.71
N GLY A 81 -16.95 -2.00 -25.70
CA GLY A 81 -17.06 -3.47 -25.65
C GLY A 81 -15.84 -4.25 -26.14
N GLY A 82 -15.18 -4.92 -25.20
CA GLY A 82 -14.07 -5.83 -25.47
C GLY A 82 -13.72 -6.69 -24.26
N LEU A 83 -14.72 -7.20 -23.54
CA LEU A 83 -14.59 -8.38 -22.69
C LEU A 83 -15.70 -9.36 -23.07
N ALA A 84 -15.37 -10.23 -24.01
CA ALA A 84 -15.87 -11.60 -24.14
C ALA A 84 -14.67 -12.46 -24.53
#